data_AF-A0A8J2WQ27-F1
#
_entry.id   AF-A0A8J2WQ27-F1
#
_cell.length_a   1.000
_cell.length_b   1.000
_cell.length_c   1.000
_cell.angle_alpha   90.00
_cell.angle_beta   90.00
_cell.angle_gamma   90.00
#
_symmetry.space_group_name_H-M   'P 1'
#
loop_
_entity.id
_entity.type
_entity.pdbx_description
1 polymer ?
#
loop_
_entity_poly.entity_id
_entity_poly.type
_entity_poly.pdbx_seq_one_letter_code
_entity_poly.pdbx_strand_id
1 'polypeptide(L)'
;MAFAQNIRHLARKAAAVTTITTASCEDAPTLREWLEKDTFSAAFSQGFGCEAASIGVALGLADGVGGPRQLRKRLDGVAGASSGAKVAAVLAAPNCPLEAFEALVKRMRFRDALLDFDDLALYEGGWARLSTFRKHFSGLVGGRDVQSLDMLPFSTTAFDLKSMRSDILSEGPLELVCFASGAFPPLFPPVHIGSSLYTDVAFFTDASGCRGLQTSPESRVLQVCHADVPFNGPWVVESPSSLGVREVCSVVLTGNTRVVPLPPGARVRVAAALDGAREAVVAALDRPLERVAPGHYVCRVSPKKRVAGAVDALALSALVAGVAGAVVGVLRRR
;
A
#
# COMPACT_ATOMS: atom_id res chain seq x y z
N MET A 1 26.52 9.78 9.89
CA MET A 1 26.81 10.66 8.72
C MET A 1 26.27 10.10 7.40
N ALA A 2 26.28 8.78 7.17
CA ALA A 2 25.76 8.15 5.94
C ALA A 2 24.26 8.40 5.67
N PHE A 3 23.41 8.45 6.71
CA PHE A 3 21.96 8.70 6.56
C PHE A 3 21.63 10.10 5.99
N ALA A 4 22.38 11.12 6.42
CA ALA A 4 22.20 12.49 5.92
C ALA A 4 22.72 12.67 4.48
N GLN A 5 23.71 11.86 4.07
CA GLN A 5 24.20 11.83 2.68
C GLN A 5 23.18 11.15 1.75
N ASN A 6 22.50 10.09 2.20
CA ASN A 6 21.42 9.44 1.44
C ASN A 6 20.22 10.35 1.22
N ILE A 7 19.82 11.16 2.21
CA ILE A 7 18.72 12.13 2.07
C ILE A 7 19.07 13.22 1.03
N ARG A 8 20.32 13.73 1.03
CA ARG A 8 20.75 14.71 0.03
C ARG A 8 20.88 14.11 -1.38
N HIS A 9 21.25 12.83 -1.48
CA HIS A 9 21.31 12.12 -2.75
C HIS A 9 19.91 11.89 -3.34
N LEU A 10 18.93 11.51 -2.50
CA LEU A 10 17.52 11.41 -2.87
C LEU A 10 16.92 12.75 -3.31
N ALA A 11 17.23 13.84 -2.59
CA ALA A 11 16.79 15.19 -2.97
C ALA A 11 17.40 15.68 -4.30
N ARG A 12 18.64 15.29 -4.63
CA ARG A 12 19.26 15.59 -5.94
C ARG A 12 18.68 14.75 -7.07
N LYS A 13 18.34 13.48 -6.83
CA LYS A 13 17.57 12.66 -7.79
C LYS A 13 16.19 13.26 -8.08
N ALA A 14 15.52 13.81 -7.06
CA ALA A 14 14.23 14.49 -7.21
C ALA A 14 14.31 15.78 -8.05
N ALA A 15 15.46 16.45 -8.08
CA ALA A 15 15.65 17.69 -8.85
C ALA A 15 16.11 17.47 -10.31
N ALA A 16 16.66 16.29 -10.64
CA ALA A 16 17.29 16.02 -11.93
C ALA A 16 16.36 15.47 -13.02
N VAL A 17 15.07 15.25 -12.74
CA VAL A 17 14.10 14.63 -13.68
C VAL A 17 13.22 15.67 -14.39
N THR A 18 13.60 16.95 -14.36
CA THR A 18 12.85 18.02 -15.03
C THR A 18 13.34 18.24 -16.46
N THR A 19 13.10 17.28 -17.36
CA THR A 19 12.99 17.58 -18.80
C THR A 19 12.22 16.44 -19.48
N ILE A 20 10.89 16.59 -19.53
CA ILE A 20 10.01 15.68 -20.27
C ILE A 20 9.94 16.20 -21.70
N THR A 21 10.62 15.51 -22.61
CA THR A 21 10.54 15.74 -24.04
C THR A 21 9.23 15.12 -24.55
N THR A 22 8.33 15.94 -25.07
CA THR A 22 7.09 15.50 -25.72
C THR A 22 7.41 14.86 -27.07
N ALA A 23 7.65 13.54 -27.08
CA ALA A 23 7.70 12.74 -28.30
C ALA A 23 6.29 12.25 -28.68
N SER A 24 6.05 12.19 -29.98
CA SER A 24 4.75 12.04 -30.68
C SER A 24 3.82 10.92 -30.19
N CYS A 25 2.53 11.27 -30.06
CA CYS A 25 1.40 10.37 -29.77
C CYS A 25 1.20 9.30 -30.84
N GLU A 26 1.58 8.06 -30.53
CA GLU A 26 0.61 6.98 -30.67
C GLU A 26 -0.41 7.15 -29.53
N ASP A 27 -1.70 7.01 -29.83
CA ASP A 27 -2.77 7.14 -28.84
C ASP A 27 -2.48 6.20 -27.66
N ALA A 28 -2.18 6.78 -26.50
CA ALA A 28 -1.94 5.99 -25.29
C ALA A 28 -3.21 5.20 -24.95
N PRO A 29 -3.10 3.92 -24.58
CA PRO A 29 -4.28 3.14 -24.23
C PRO A 29 -4.98 3.78 -23.04
N THR A 30 -6.28 3.58 -22.95
CA THR A 30 -7.05 3.84 -21.74
C THR A 30 -6.66 2.87 -20.63
N LEU A 31 -7.02 3.20 -19.38
CA LEU A 31 -6.78 2.28 -18.26
C LEU A 31 -7.51 0.94 -18.48
N ARG A 32 -8.73 0.97 -19.02
CA ARG A 32 -9.50 -0.24 -19.35
C ARG A 32 -8.77 -1.10 -20.37
N GLU A 33 -8.38 -0.52 -21.51
CA GLU A 33 -7.65 -1.25 -22.56
C GLU A 33 -6.35 -1.83 -22.03
N TRP A 34 -5.63 -1.10 -21.16
CA TRP A 34 -4.43 -1.65 -20.52
C TRP A 34 -4.76 -2.84 -19.62
N LEU A 35 -5.80 -2.77 -18.78
CA LEU A 35 -6.20 -3.88 -17.91
C LEU A 35 -6.70 -5.11 -18.69
N GLU A 36 -7.33 -4.90 -19.85
CA GLU A 36 -7.92 -5.95 -20.69
C GLU A 36 -6.96 -6.56 -21.70
N LYS A 37 -5.80 -5.95 -21.95
CA LYS A 37 -4.83 -6.39 -22.95
C LYS A 37 -4.25 -7.79 -22.69
N ASP A 38 -3.80 -8.04 -21.46
CA ASP A 38 -3.13 -9.28 -21.05
C ASP A 38 -3.14 -9.41 -19.52
N THR A 39 -2.58 -10.49 -18.97
CA THR A 39 -2.31 -10.60 -17.54
C THR A 39 -1.26 -9.59 -17.07
N PHE A 40 -1.21 -9.37 -15.75
CA PHE A 40 -0.27 -8.46 -15.11
C PHE A 40 -0.06 -8.82 -13.63
N SER A 41 1.06 -8.41 -13.05
CA SER A 41 1.24 -8.40 -11.61
C SER A 41 0.76 -7.08 -11.00
N ALA A 42 0.28 -7.07 -9.76
CA ALA A 42 -0.16 -5.83 -9.11
C ALA A 42 0.50 -5.58 -7.75
N ALA A 43 1.02 -4.36 -7.56
CA ALA A 43 1.59 -3.91 -6.30
C ALA A 43 0.75 -2.79 -5.67
N PHE A 44 0.45 -2.92 -4.39
CA PHE A 44 -0.30 -1.92 -3.63
C PHE A 44 0.63 -1.22 -2.64
N SER A 45 0.84 0.08 -2.84
CA SER A 45 1.71 0.86 -1.98
C SER A 45 1.17 0.98 -0.57
N GLN A 46 2.08 1.31 0.33
CA GLN A 46 1.73 1.79 1.66
C GLN A 46 0.87 3.06 1.63
N GLY A 47 0.23 3.33 2.76
CA GLY A 47 -0.34 4.63 3.09
C GLY A 47 -1.02 4.61 4.45
N PHE A 48 -0.51 5.41 5.38
CA PHE A 48 -1.12 5.54 6.70
C PHE A 48 -2.55 6.09 6.57
N GLY A 49 -3.54 5.29 6.97
CA GLY A 49 -4.96 5.60 6.79
C GLY A 49 -5.49 5.45 5.35
N CYS A 50 -4.72 4.87 4.43
CA CYS A 50 -5.11 4.69 3.02
C CYS A 50 -5.72 3.31 2.72
N GLU A 51 -5.90 2.44 3.70
CA GLU A 51 -6.42 1.08 3.49
C GLU A 51 -7.79 1.09 2.78
N ALA A 52 -8.75 1.87 3.29
CA ALA A 52 -10.08 2.01 2.70
C ALA A 52 -10.01 2.51 1.24
N ALA A 53 -9.12 3.47 0.97
CA ALA A 53 -8.93 4.00 -0.37
C ALA A 53 -8.28 2.97 -1.31
N SER A 54 -7.36 2.16 -0.81
CA SER A 54 -6.70 1.07 -1.56
C SER A 54 -7.71 -0.01 -1.95
N ILE A 55 -8.63 -0.36 -1.06
CA ILE A 55 -9.77 -1.25 -1.36
C ILE A 55 -10.64 -0.63 -2.46
N GLY A 56 -10.95 0.67 -2.34
CA GLY A 56 -11.72 1.40 -3.34
C GLY A 56 -11.07 1.37 -4.72
N VAL A 57 -9.75 1.57 -4.80
CA VAL A 57 -9.00 1.43 -6.06
C VAL A 57 -9.10 0.01 -6.60
N ALA A 58 -8.86 -1.02 -5.79
CA ALA A 58 -8.97 -2.41 -6.22
C ALA A 58 -10.38 -2.76 -6.74
N LEU A 59 -11.44 -2.25 -6.11
CA LEU A 59 -12.81 -2.40 -6.58
C LEU A 59 -13.08 -1.65 -7.89
N GLY A 60 -12.55 -0.44 -8.05
CA GLY A 60 -12.70 0.32 -9.30
C GLY A 60 -11.96 -0.32 -10.47
N LEU A 61 -10.77 -0.88 -10.21
CA LEU A 61 -10.04 -1.70 -11.19
C LEU A 61 -10.84 -2.96 -11.55
N ALA A 62 -11.45 -3.60 -10.56
CA ALA A 62 -12.31 -4.75 -10.78
C ALA A 62 -13.53 -4.40 -11.66
N ASP A 63 -14.19 -3.27 -11.41
CA ASP A 63 -15.27 -2.77 -12.28
C ASP A 63 -14.80 -2.56 -13.73
N GLY A 64 -13.54 -2.17 -13.91
CA GLY A 64 -12.88 -2.02 -15.20
C GLY A 64 -12.82 -3.29 -16.04
N VAL A 65 -12.78 -4.47 -15.41
CA VAL A 65 -12.56 -5.77 -16.08
C VAL A 65 -13.70 -6.76 -15.87
N GLY A 66 -14.87 -6.30 -15.43
CA GLY A 66 -16.06 -7.16 -15.25
C GLY A 66 -16.21 -7.79 -13.86
N GLY A 67 -15.56 -7.24 -12.84
CA GLY A 67 -15.73 -7.55 -11.42
C GLY A 67 -14.54 -8.27 -10.77
N PRO A 68 -14.54 -8.46 -9.43
CA PRO A 68 -13.35 -8.92 -8.70
C PRO A 68 -12.85 -10.30 -9.09
N ARG A 69 -13.75 -11.20 -9.51
CA ARG A 69 -13.37 -12.52 -10.05
C ARG A 69 -12.58 -12.40 -11.36
N GLN A 70 -12.95 -11.47 -12.24
CA GLN A 70 -12.23 -11.27 -13.48
C GLN A 70 -10.89 -10.57 -13.25
N LEU A 71 -10.84 -9.60 -12.34
CA LEU A 71 -9.58 -8.99 -11.92
C LEU A 71 -8.58 -10.05 -11.44
N ARG A 72 -9.00 -10.97 -10.58
CA ARG A 72 -8.12 -12.07 -10.11
C ARG A 72 -7.57 -12.95 -11.22
N LYS A 73 -8.38 -13.27 -12.23
CA LYS A 73 -7.94 -14.08 -13.38
C LYS A 73 -6.93 -13.37 -14.28
N ARG A 74 -6.82 -12.04 -14.16
CA ARG A 74 -5.84 -11.22 -14.88
C ARG A 74 -4.54 -11.05 -14.09
N LEU A 75 -4.49 -11.48 -12.83
CA LEU A 75 -3.33 -11.29 -11.97
C LEU A 75 -2.37 -12.48 -12.07
N ASP A 76 -1.10 -12.21 -12.33
CA ASP A 76 -0.01 -13.20 -12.28
C ASP A 76 0.63 -13.31 -10.89
N GLY A 77 0.52 -12.22 -10.11
CA GLY A 77 1.06 -12.12 -8.76
C GLY A 77 0.63 -10.82 -8.11
N VAL A 78 0.64 -10.78 -6.78
CA VAL A 78 0.34 -9.56 -6.02
C VAL A 78 1.36 -9.33 -4.93
N ALA A 79 1.67 -8.06 -4.70
CA ALA A 79 2.49 -7.64 -3.58
C ALA A 79 1.92 -6.37 -2.95
N GLY A 80 2.39 -6.06 -1.74
CA GLY A 80 2.10 -4.76 -1.18
C GLY A 80 2.91 -4.46 0.07
N ALA A 81 2.84 -3.20 0.49
CA ALA A 81 3.46 -2.72 1.71
C ALA A 81 2.39 -2.13 2.65
N SER A 82 2.50 -2.38 3.95
CA SER A 82 1.65 -1.82 5.00
C SER A 82 0.13 -2.02 4.77
N SER A 83 -0.61 -0.95 4.46
CA SER A 83 -2.03 -1.03 4.10
C SER A 83 -2.27 -1.78 2.78
N GLY A 84 -1.37 -1.63 1.82
CA GLY A 84 -1.47 -2.30 0.52
C GLY A 84 -1.27 -3.81 0.62
N ALA A 85 -0.45 -4.27 1.58
CA ALA A 85 -0.25 -5.70 1.86
C ALA A 85 -1.57 -6.42 2.17
N LYS A 86 -2.48 -5.78 2.91
CA LYS A 86 -3.78 -6.36 3.30
C LYS A 86 -4.73 -6.48 2.10
N VAL A 87 -4.71 -5.51 1.18
CA VAL A 87 -5.47 -5.56 -0.08
C VAL A 87 -4.91 -6.66 -0.98
N ALA A 88 -3.58 -6.73 -1.15
CA ALA A 88 -2.92 -7.77 -1.93
C ALA A 88 -3.21 -9.18 -1.35
N ALA A 89 -3.16 -9.35 -0.03
CA ALA A 89 -3.50 -10.61 0.63
C ALA A 89 -4.95 -11.03 0.38
N VAL A 90 -5.90 -10.09 0.43
CA VAL A 90 -7.31 -10.38 0.10
C VAL A 90 -7.48 -10.74 -1.38
N LEU A 91 -6.71 -10.13 -2.29
CA LEU A 91 -6.72 -10.50 -3.71
C LEU A 91 -6.17 -11.92 -3.94
N ALA A 92 -5.12 -12.31 -3.21
CA ALA A 92 -4.51 -13.64 -3.29
C ALA A 92 -5.29 -14.74 -2.56
N ALA A 93 -6.01 -14.39 -1.48
CA ALA A 93 -6.72 -15.36 -0.67
C ALA A 93 -7.86 -16.04 -1.46
N PRO A 94 -7.82 -17.38 -1.60
CA PRO A 94 -8.87 -18.11 -2.32
C PRO A 94 -10.20 -17.98 -1.57
N ASN A 95 -11.30 -17.84 -2.31
CA ASN A 95 -12.66 -17.70 -1.79
C ASN A 95 -12.90 -16.53 -0.83
N CYS A 96 -11.97 -15.59 -0.69
CA CYS A 96 -12.16 -14.36 0.07
C CYS A 96 -12.62 -13.25 -0.90
N PRO A 97 -13.90 -12.86 -1.02
CA PRO A 97 -14.29 -11.79 -1.94
C PRO A 97 -13.78 -10.42 -1.46
N LEU A 98 -13.39 -9.55 -2.40
CA LEU A 98 -12.91 -8.19 -2.07
C LEU A 98 -14.00 -7.36 -1.38
N GLU A 99 -15.25 -7.64 -1.71
CA GLU A 99 -16.47 -7.06 -1.13
C GLU A 99 -16.63 -7.43 0.35
N ALA A 100 -16.14 -8.60 0.79
CA ALA A 100 -16.13 -8.93 2.22
C ALA A 100 -15.11 -8.08 2.98
N PHE A 101 -13.99 -7.72 2.35
CA PHE A 101 -13.04 -6.79 2.96
C PHE A 101 -13.61 -5.37 3.03
N GLU A 102 -14.28 -4.92 1.96
CA GLU A 102 -15.06 -3.68 1.96
C GLU A 102 -16.08 -3.66 3.11
N ALA A 103 -16.90 -4.73 3.24
CA ALA A 103 -17.92 -4.82 4.28
C ALA A 103 -17.29 -4.80 5.69
N LEU A 104 -16.18 -5.50 5.89
CA LEU A 104 -15.43 -5.47 7.14
C LEU A 104 -14.99 -4.04 7.48
N VAL A 105 -14.30 -3.39 6.54
CA VAL A 105 -13.73 -2.05 6.75
C VAL A 105 -14.82 -1.00 6.94
N LYS A 106 -15.94 -1.06 6.20
CA LYS A 106 -17.10 -0.18 6.39
C LYS A 106 -17.81 -0.37 7.74
N ARG A 107 -17.78 -1.57 8.32
CA ARG A 107 -18.41 -1.87 9.62
C ARG A 107 -17.55 -1.47 10.80
N MET A 108 -16.24 -1.46 10.64
CA MET A 108 -15.33 -1.09 11.73
C MET A 108 -15.51 0.37 12.11
N ARG A 109 -15.86 0.61 13.39
CA ARG A 109 -15.74 1.95 13.95
C ARG A 109 -14.28 2.18 14.28
N PHE A 110 -13.87 3.43 14.26
CA PHE A 110 -12.51 3.82 14.64
C PHE A 110 -12.03 3.23 15.96
N ARG A 111 -12.91 3.19 16.98
CA ARG A 111 -12.58 2.58 18.27
C ARG A 111 -12.20 1.11 18.10
N ASP A 112 -12.93 0.37 17.28
CA ASP A 112 -12.74 -1.06 17.07
C ASP A 112 -11.50 -1.31 16.18
N ALA A 113 -11.04 -0.29 15.42
CA ALA A 113 -9.91 -0.33 14.52
C ALA A 113 -8.58 0.12 15.15
N LEU A 114 -8.57 0.96 16.19
CA LEU A 114 -7.35 1.54 16.77
C LEU A 114 -7.32 1.58 18.31
N LEU A 115 -8.45 1.42 18.99
CA LEU A 115 -8.57 1.52 20.44
C LEU A 115 -9.29 0.28 20.97
N ASP A 116 -8.62 -0.87 20.91
CA ASP A 116 -8.99 -1.98 21.78
C ASP A 116 -8.61 -1.54 23.21
N PHE A 117 -9.53 -0.88 23.91
CA PHE A 117 -9.31 -0.35 25.26
C PHE A 117 -9.02 -1.45 26.28
N ASP A 118 -9.38 -2.69 25.98
CA ASP A 118 -9.08 -3.86 26.79
C ASP A 118 -7.60 -4.29 26.65
N ASP A 119 -6.84 -3.69 25.73
CA ASP A 119 -5.50 -4.15 25.35
C ASP A 119 -4.52 -3.00 25.04
N LEU A 120 -4.59 -1.94 25.86
CA LEU A 120 -3.60 -0.84 25.89
C LEU A 120 -2.20 -1.38 26.23
N ALA A 121 -1.43 -1.71 25.21
CA ALA A 121 -0.07 -2.22 25.32
C ALA A 121 0.98 -1.14 25.58
N LEU A 122 0.70 -0.24 26.54
CA LEU A 122 1.69 0.70 27.08
C LEU A 122 2.98 -0.02 27.57
N TYR A 123 2.94 -1.35 27.71
CA TYR A 123 4.03 -2.19 28.18
C TYR A 123 4.95 -2.82 27.11
N GLU A 124 4.66 -2.68 25.81
CA GLU A 124 5.50 -3.31 24.74
C GLU A 124 5.87 -2.34 23.59
N GLY A 125 5.76 -1.03 23.81
CA GLY A 125 6.26 0.00 22.89
C GLY A 125 5.32 0.39 21.74
N GLY A 126 4.03 0.02 21.81
CA GLY A 126 2.99 0.41 20.83
C GLY A 126 1.74 1.01 21.50
N TRP A 127 1.05 1.92 20.82
CA TRP A 127 -0.16 2.59 21.35
C TRP A 127 -1.45 1.79 21.11
N ALA A 128 -1.44 0.80 20.22
CA ALA A 128 -2.58 -0.05 19.88
C ALA A 128 -2.14 -1.47 19.45
N ARG A 129 -2.89 -2.52 19.84
CA ARG A 129 -2.61 -3.92 19.46
C ARG A 129 -3.31 -4.40 18.18
N LEU A 130 -4.29 -3.64 17.66
CA LEU A 130 -5.13 -4.04 16.53
C LEU A 130 -5.74 -5.46 16.64
N SER A 131 -5.85 -6.02 17.85
CA SER A 131 -6.24 -7.40 18.12
C SER A 131 -7.59 -7.76 17.49
N THR A 132 -8.58 -6.88 17.64
CA THR A 132 -9.89 -7.03 17.02
C THR A 132 -9.82 -7.01 15.50
N PHE A 133 -9.13 -6.04 14.89
CA PHE A 133 -8.98 -5.98 13.43
C PHE A 133 -8.20 -7.20 12.90
N ARG A 134 -7.11 -7.59 13.56
CA ARG A 134 -6.33 -8.77 13.22
C ARG A 134 -7.16 -10.03 13.26
N LYS A 135 -8.00 -10.22 14.28
CA LYS A 135 -8.90 -11.36 14.38
C LYS A 135 -9.92 -11.39 13.23
N HIS A 136 -10.54 -10.26 12.92
CA HIS A 136 -11.48 -10.18 11.81
C HIS A 136 -10.80 -10.38 10.44
N PHE A 137 -9.62 -9.80 10.24
CA PHE A 137 -8.83 -9.98 9.02
C PHE A 137 -8.36 -11.44 8.87
N SER A 138 -7.88 -12.05 9.95
CA SER A 138 -7.51 -13.47 9.97
C SER A 138 -8.68 -14.38 9.60
N GLY A 139 -9.87 -14.12 10.16
CA GLY A 139 -11.09 -14.83 9.79
C GLY A 139 -11.50 -14.62 8.34
N LEU A 140 -11.28 -13.42 7.80
CA LEU A 140 -11.57 -13.07 6.41
C LEU A 140 -10.64 -13.82 5.43
N VAL A 141 -9.33 -13.84 5.70
CA VAL A 141 -8.36 -14.55 4.85
C VAL A 141 -8.26 -16.05 5.16
N GLY A 142 -8.97 -16.52 6.18
CA GLY A 142 -9.12 -17.93 6.54
C GLY A 142 -7.94 -18.55 7.30
N GLY A 143 -7.13 -17.74 8.00
CA GLY A 143 -6.01 -18.23 8.82
C GLY A 143 -4.97 -19.06 8.04
N ARG A 144 -4.72 -18.68 6.79
CA ARG A 144 -3.83 -19.41 5.86
C ARG A 144 -2.39 -18.99 6.02
N ASP A 145 -1.49 -19.82 5.51
CA ASP A 145 -0.10 -19.43 5.29
C ASP A 145 0.11 -18.92 3.86
N VAL A 146 1.08 -18.02 3.65
CA VAL A 146 1.39 -17.43 2.34
C VAL A 146 1.75 -18.49 1.31
N GLN A 147 2.55 -19.48 1.68
CA GLN A 147 2.98 -20.55 0.78
C GLN A 147 1.86 -21.50 0.35
N SER A 148 0.67 -21.40 0.95
CA SER A 148 -0.53 -22.16 0.56
C SER A 148 -1.42 -21.45 -0.47
N LEU A 149 -1.01 -20.26 -0.94
CA LEU A 149 -1.74 -19.44 -1.91
C LEU A 149 -1.41 -19.88 -3.35
N ASP A 150 -1.75 -21.12 -3.69
CA ASP A 150 -1.33 -21.79 -4.93
C ASP A 150 -1.81 -21.10 -6.23
N MET A 151 -2.87 -20.28 -6.15
CA MET A 151 -3.47 -19.65 -7.33
C MET A 151 -2.85 -18.29 -7.68
N LEU A 152 -2.36 -17.55 -6.69
CA LEU A 152 -1.88 -16.19 -6.91
C LEU A 152 -0.75 -15.91 -5.91
N PRO A 153 0.53 -15.90 -6.37
CA PRO A 153 1.66 -15.59 -5.51
C PRO A 153 1.47 -14.27 -4.78
N PHE A 154 1.68 -14.29 -3.47
CA PHE A 154 1.62 -13.12 -2.61
C PHE A 154 2.97 -12.89 -1.94
N SER A 155 3.34 -11.63 -1.80
CA SER A 155 4.44 -11.22 -0.94
C SER A 155 4.18 -9.86 -0.32
N THR A 156 4.91 -9.55 0.74
CA THR A 156 4.90 -8.23 1.34
C THR A 156 6.26 -7.84 1.87
N THR A 157 6.55 -6.55 1.85
CA THR A 157 7.83 -6.02 2.31
C THR A 157 7.71 -5.60 3.77
N ALA A 158 8.62 -6.07 4.60
CA ALA A 158 8.76 -5.67 6.01
C ALA A 158 10.24 -5.42 6.33
N PHE A 159 10.54 -4.81 7.47
CA PHE A 159 11.92 -4.55 7.89
C PHE A 159 12.24 -5.40 9.09
N ASP A 160 13.24 -6.28 8.93
CA ASP A 160 13.74 -7.11 10.01
C ASP A 160 14.67 -6.28 10.90
N LEU A 161 14.25 -6.06 12.15
CA LEU A 161 15.01 -5.33 13.16
C LEU A 161 16.25 -6.10 13.62
N LYS A 162 16.32 -7.42 13.40
CA LYS A 162 17.48 -8.23 13.77
C LYS A 162 18.60 -8.09 12.73
N SER A 163 18.27 -8.27 11.45
CA SER A 163 19.25 -8.10 10.36
C SER A 163 19.44 -6.64 9.92
N MET A 164 18.59 -5.73 10.38
CA MET A 164 18.56 -4.31 10.03
C MET A 164 18.43 -4.09 8.52
N ARG A 165 17.63 -4.92 7.85
CA ARG A 165 17.39 -4.86 6.40
C ARG A 165 15.92 -5.10 6.09
N SER A 166 15.51 -4.61 4.94
CA SER A 166 14.21 -4.95 4.36
C SER A 166 14.23 -6.39 3.89
N ASP A 167 13.12 -7.06 4.15
CA ASP A 167 12.89 -8.46 3.88
C ASP A 167 11.59 -8.61 3.10
N ILE A 168 11.56 -9.60 2.20
CA ILE A 168 10.37 -9.94 1.42
C ILE A 168 9.75 -11.16 2.08
N LEU A 169 8.61 -10.94 2.73
CA LEU A 169 7.85 -11.99 3.39
C LEU A 169 6.95 -12.68 2.35
N SER A 170 7.34 -13.89 1.96
CA SER A 170 6.60 -14.77 1.06
C SER A 170 6.24 -16.13 1.68
N GLU A 171 6.45 -16.27 3.00
CA GLU A 171 6.14 -17.49 3.75
C GLU A 171 5.63 -17.16 5.17
N GLY A 172 4.92 -18.12 5.77
CA GLY A 172 4.36 -18.02 7.12
C GLY A 172 2.90 -17.55 7.16
N PRO A 173 2.33 -17.30 8.37
CA PRO A 173 0.91 -16.97 8.49
C PRO A 173 0.56 -15.65 7.79
N LEU A 174 -0.41 -15.71 6.88
CA LEU A 174 -0.77 -14.60 5.98
C LEU A 174 -1.18 -13.34 6.74
N GLU A 175 -1.94 -13.48 7.83
CA GLU A 175 -2.32 -12.34 8.64
C GLU A 175 -1.08 -11.75 9.33
N LEU A 176 -0.18 -12.60 9.83
CA LEU A 176 0.99 -12.18 10.59
C LEU A 176 1.96 -11.38 9.71
N VAL A 177 2.24 -11.84 8.48
CA VAL A 177 3.11 -11.11 7.53
C VAL A 177 2.52 -9.76 7.13
N CYS A 178 1.19 -9.68 6.93
CA CYS A 178 0.51 -8.43 6.59
C CYS A 178 0.55 -7.40 7.74
N PHE A 179 0.50 -7.88 8.98
CA PHE A 179 0.61 -7.02 10.16
C PHE A 179 2.06 -6.64 10.45
N ALA A 180 3.03 -7.53 10.19
CA ALA A 180 4.45 -7.20 10.24
C ALA A 180 4.81 -6.07 9.28
N SER A 181 4.32 -6.14 8.03
CA SER A 181 4.49 -5.07 7.04
C SER A 181 3.79 -3.76 7.44
N GLY A 182 2.76 -3.80 8.28
CA GLY A 182 2.04 -2.62 8.77
C GLY A 182 2.38 -2.18 10.19
N ALA A 183 3.39 -2.79 10.82
CA ALA A 183 3.76 -2.55 12.22
C ALA A 183 4.55 -1.25 12.35
N PHE A 184 3.88 -0.11 12.17
CA PHE A 184 4.45 1.23 12.18
C PHE A 184 4.70 1.71 13.63
N PRO A 185 5.96 1.85 14.07
CA PRO A 185 6.28 2.44 15.37
C PRO A 185 5.98 3.95 15.28
N PRO A 186 5.28 4.54 16.26
CA PRO A 186 4.99 4.05 17.61
C PRO A 186 3.59 3.44 17.76
N LEU A 187 2.79 3.39 16.69
CA LEU A 187 1.37 3.06 16.78
C LEU A 187 1.16 1.57 17.02
N PHE A 188 1.92 0.74 16.31
CA PHE A 188 1.80 -0.71 16.37
C PHE A 188 3.14 -1.32 16.78
N PRO A 189 3.14 -2.25 17.74
CA PRO A 189 4.36 -2.90 18.17
C PRO A 189 4.94 -3.75 17.01
N PRO A 190 6.27 -3.94 16.97
CA PRO A 190 6.89 -4.88 16.04
C PRO A 190 6.33 -6.31 16.18
N VAL A 191 6.33 -7.06 15.09
CA VAL A 191 5.70 -8.38 14.99
C VAL A 191 6.76 -9.47 14.90
N HIS A 192 6.66 -10.49 15.75
CA HIS A 192 7.54 -11.66 15.69
C HIS A 192 7.08 -12.64 14.64
N ILE A 193 7.99 -13.08 13.77
CA ILE A 193 7.79 -14.20 12.84
C ILE A 193 9.01 -15.11 12.97
N GLY A 194 8.79 -16.33 13.47
CA GLY A 194 9.89 -17.22 13.83
C GLY A 194 10.85 -16.58 14.84
N SER A 195 12.13 -16.44 14.46
CA SER A 195 13.17 -15.84 15.31
C SER A 195 13.50 -14.37 15.01
N SER A 196 12.74 -13.77 14.09
CA SER A 196 12.94 -12.40 13.60
C SER A 196 11.84 -11.47 14.11
N LEU A 197 12.13 -10.17 14.13
CA LEU A 197 11.25 -9.13 14.64
C LEU A 197 11.06 -8.05 13.56
N TYR A 198 9.83 -7.87 13.10
CA TYR A 198 9.53 -7.08 11.91
C TYR A 198 8.77 -5.79 12.21
N THR A 199 9.00 -4.76 11.39
CA THR A 199 8.29 -3.48 11.43
C THR A 199 8.05 -2.90 10.02
N ASP A 200 7.18 -1.90 9.91
CA ASP A 200 6.81 -1.21 8.66
C ASP A 200 7.95 -0.34 8.08
N VAL A 201 9.08 -0.12 8.78
CA VAL A 201 10.12 0.85 8.32
C VAL A 201 10.79 0.49 6.97
N ALA A 202 10.46 -0.65 6.38
CA ALA A 202 10.84 -1.04 5.03
C ALA A 202 10.35 -0.05 3.97
N PHE A 203 9.37 0.77 4.33
CA PHE A 203 8.84 1.82 3.47
C PHE A 203 9.88 2.80 2.91
N PHE A 204 11.02 3.01 3.59
CA PHE A 204 12.12 3.82 3.05
C PHE A 204 12.84 3.16 1.86
N THR A 205 12.64 1.87 1.67
CA THR A 205 13.36 1.06 0.68
C THR A 205 12.45 0.45 -0.38
N ASP A 206 11.18 0.21 -0.06
CA ASP A 206 10.19 -0.38 -0.96
C ASP A 206 8.76 0.03 -0.53
N ALA A 207 8.41 1.29 -0.81
CA ALA A 207 7.11 1.84 -0.46
C ALA A 207 5.94 1.22 -1.26
N SER A 208 6.23 0.67 -2.45
CA SER A 208 5.22 0.07 -3.33
C SER A 208 4.99 -1.41 -3.05
N GLY A 209 5.97 -2.10 -2.45
CA GLY A 209 5.99 -3.56 -2.35
C GLY A 209 6.39 -4.25 -3.65
N CYS A 210 6.78 -3.49 -4.69
CA CYS A 210 7.03 -4.06 -6.03
C CYS A 210 8.19 -5.06 -6.03
N ARG A 211 9.13 -4.97 -5.07
CA ARG A 211 10.28 -5.89 -5.01
C ARG A 211 9.88 -7.33 -4.68
N GLY A 212 8.70 -7.53 -4.10
CA GLY A 212 8.17 -8.86 -3.82
C GLY A 212 7.48 -9.52 -5.01
N LEU A 213 7.27 -8.81 -6.11
CA LEU A 213 6.65 -9.39 -7.30
C LEU A 213 7.63 -10.34 -8.00
N GLN A 214 7.12 -11.51 -8.41
CA GLN A 214 7.83 -12.45 -9.27
C GLN A 214 7.61 -12.06 -10.73
N THR A 215 8.50 -11.23 -11.28
CA THR A 215 8.37 -10.69 -12.65
C THR A 215 9.44 -11.22 -13.59
N SER A 216 9.18 -11.03 -14.89
CA SER A 216 10.08 -11.28 -16.01
C SER A 216 10.16 -10.05 -16.92
N PRO A 217 11.11 -10.00 -17.88
CA PRO A 217 11.19 -8.91 -18.86
C PRO A 217 9.92 -8.69 -19.68
N GLU A 218 9.08 -9.71 -19.86
CA GLU A 218 7.81 -9.62 -20.57
C GLU A 218 6.62 -9.21 -19.68
N SER A 219 6.84 -9.19 -18.36
CA SER A 219 5.78 -8.90 -17.40
C SER A 219 5.24 -7.49 -17.52
N ARG A 220 3.98 -7.34 -17.12
CA ARG A 220 3.29 -6.06 -17.00
C ARG A 220 2.97 -5.85 -15.53
N VAL A 221 3.21 -4.65 -15.01
CA VAL A 221 3.01 -4.35 -13.59
C VAL A 221 2.04 -3.19 -13.42
N LEU A 222 0.99 -3.42 -12.65
CA LEU A 222 0.09 -2.37 -12.17
C LEU A 222 0.54 -1.92 -10.78
N GLN A 223 0.71 -0.63 -10.57
CA GLN A 223 1.06 -0.06 -9.26
C GLN A 223 -0.06 0.83 -8.77
N VAL A 224 -0.53 0.60 -7.55
CA VAL A 224 -1.47 1.49 -6.88
C VAL A 224 -0.68 2.34 -5.89
N CYS A 225 -0.64 3.64 -6.13
CA CYS A 225 0.18 4.59 -5.37
C CYS A 225 -0.70 5.66 -4.72
N HIS A 226 -0.34 6.06 -3.49
CA HIS A 226 -0.96 7.19 -2.80
C HIS A 226 -0.02 8.40 -2.81
N ALA A 227 -0.37 9.46 -3.56
CA ALA A 227 0.49 10.61 -3.77
C ALA A 227 0.60 11.53 -2.55
N ASP A 228 -0.49 11.70 -1.82
CA ASP A 228 -0.56 12.60 -0.68
C ASP A 228 -0.19 11.87 0.61
N VAL A 229 0.95 11.18 0.71
CA VAL A 229 1.39 10.56 1.98
C VAL A 229 2.75 11.13 2.35
N PRO A 230 2.93 11.74 3.53
CA PRO A 230 4.16 12.48 3.89
C PRO A 230 5.45 11.64 3.88
N PHE A 231 5.32 10.31 3.88
CA PHE A 231 6.44 9.36 3.86
C PHE A 231 6.65 8.67 2.50
N ASN A 232 5.69 8.82 1.58
CA ASN A 232 5.95 8.57 0.17
C ASN A 232 6.60 9.86 -0.33
N GLY A 233 7.93 9.86 -0.43
CA GLY A 233 8.63 10.92 -1.17
C GLY A 233 7.99 11.14 -2.54
N PRO A 234 8.30 12.25 -3.24
CA PRO A 234 7.65 12.59 -4.50
C PRO A 234 7.78 11.41 -5.48
N TRP A 235 6.68 10.70 -5.70
CA TRP A 235 6.50 9.67 -6.72
C TRP A 235 7.40 8.43 -6.57
N VAL A 236 7.06 7.50 -5.66
CA VAL A 236 7.51 6.10 -5.79
C VAL A 236 6.62 5.40 -6.82
N VAL A 237 6.74 5.86 -8.07
CA VAL A 237 6.28 5.13 -9.25
C VAL A 237 7.53 4.50 -9.83
N GLU A 238 7.60 3.17 -9.79
CA GLU A 238 8.74 2.46 -10.36
C GLU A 238 8.63 2.49 -11.89
N SER A 239 9.75 2.61 -12.59
CA SER A 239 9.78 2.55 -14.04
C SER A 239 9.86 1.10 -14.52
N PRO A 240 9.49 0.81 -15.78
CA PRO A 240 9.73 -0.51 -16.37
C PRO A 240 11.19 -0.96 -16.24
N SER A 241 12.13 -0.03 -16.43
CA SER A 241 13.57 -0.29 -16.28
C SER A 241 14.01 -0.58 -14.85
N SER A 242 13.39 0.02 -13.82
CA SER A 242 13.78 -0.27 -12.42
C SER A 242 13.27 -1.62 -11.95
N LEU A 243 12.14 -2.09 -12.50
CA LEU A 243 11.58 -3.41 -12.22
C LEU A 243 12.07 -4.50 -13.19
N GLY A 244 12.73 -4.13 -14.28
CA GLY A 244 13.14 -5.07 -15.33
C GLY A 244 11.96 -5.74 -16.03
N VAL A 245 10.91 -4.96 -16.33
CA VAL A 245 9.64 -5.43 -16.92
C VAL A 245 9.30 -4.68 -18.20
N ARG A 246 8.35 -5.20 -18.97
CA ARG A 246 7.94 -4.65 -20.27
C ARG A 246 7.13 -3.37 -20.12
N GLU A 247 6.14 -3.39 -19.23
CA GLU A 247 5.23 -2.27 -19.02
C GLU A 247 4.94 -2.05 -17.54
N VAL A 248 4.81 -0.78 -17.15
CA VAL A 248 4.29 -0.35 -15.86
C VAL A 248 3.13 0.60 -16.09
N CYS A 249 2.01 0.37 -15.42
CA CYS A 249 0.91 1.31 -15.31
C CYS A 249 0.70 1.68 -13.84
N SER A 250 0.76 2.96 -13.51
CA SER A 250 0.61 3.43 -12.13
C SER A 250 -0.68 4.20 -11.95
N VAL A 251 -1.59 3.65 -11.15
CA VAL A 251 -2.80 4.33 -10.69
C VAL A 251 -2.44 5.13 -9.45
N VAL A 252 -2.34 6.45 -9.63
CA VAL A 252 -1.89 7.37 -8.59
C VAL A 252 -3.11 8.09 -8.03
N LEU A 253 -3.47 7.72 -6.80
CA LEU A 253 -4.55 8.36 -6.06
C LEU A 253 -4.06 9.68 -5.46
N THR A 254 -4.73 10.75 -5.85
CA THR A 254 -4.48 12.14 -5.46
C THR A 254 -5.71 12.73 -4.79
N GLY A 255 -5.52 13.73 -3.93
CA GLY A 255 -6.58 14.25 -3.08
C GLY A 255 -6.72 13.40 -1.83
N ASN A 256 -6.66 14.04 -0.67
CA ASN A 256 -6.59 13.37 0.61
C ASN A 256 -7.76 12.39 0.85
N THR A 257 -7.49 11.11 0.65
CA THR A 257 -8.37 9.98 0.95
C THR A 257 -8.02 9.32 2.28
N ARG A 258 -7.10 9.92 3.05
CA ARG A 258 -6.66 9.33 4.30
C ARG A 258 -7.77 9.37 5.31
N VAL A 259 -7.92 8.24 5.95
CA VAL A 259 -8.80 8.05 7.09
C VAL A 259 -7.91 8.10 8.33
N VAL A 260 -7.71 9.31 8.85
CA VAL A 260 -6.93 9.55 10.07
C VAL A 260 -7.87 10.08 11.16
N PRO A 261 -7.78 9.60 12.40
CA PRO A 261 -8.53 10.18 13.50
C PRO A 261 -8.01 11.58 13.82
N LEU A 262 -8.93 12.50 14.16
CA LEU A 262 -8.85 13.49 15.25
C LEU A 262 -10.08 14.44 15.14
N PRO A 263 -10.80 14.79 16.24
CA PRO A 263 -10.71 14.38 17.66
C PRO A 263 -11.72 13.25 18.04
N PRO A 264 -11.78 12.81 19.32
CA PRO A 264 -12.79 11.85 19.81
C PRO A 264 -14.21 12.27 19.41
N GLY A 265 -14.93 11.36 18.74
CA GLY A 265 -16.25 11.65 18.17
C GLY A 265 -16.26 11.98 16.67
N ALA A 266 -15.09 12.17 16.04
CA ALA A 266 -14.99 12.27 14.60
C ALA A 266 -15.55 11.00 13.94
N ARG A 267 -16.61 11.16 13.13
CA ARG A 267 -17.11 10.08 12.28
C ARG A 267 -16.07 9.80 11.22
N VAL A 268 -15.36 8.70 11.39
CA VAL A 268 -14.44 8.17 10.39
C VAL A 268 -15.24 7.84 9.14
N ARG A 269 -15.00 8.60 8.07
CA ARG A 269 -15.71 8.44 6.79
C ARG A 269 -15.04 7.36 5.94
N VAL A 270 -14.89 6.17 6.52
CA VAL A 270 -14.30 5.00 5.84
C VAL A 270 -14.98 4.75 4.50
N ALA A 271 -16.32 4.73 4.50
CA ALA A 271 -17.12 4.54 3.30
C ALA A 271 -16.82 5.63 2.25
N ALA A 272 -16.72 6.90 2.64
CA ALA A 272 -16.44 7.98 1.69
C ALA A 272 -15.05 7.89 1.06
N ALA A 273 -14.03 7.45 1.81
CA ALA A 273 -12.69 7.24 1.28
C ALA A 273 -12.65 6.10 0.25
N LEU A 274 -13.31 4.99 0.58
CA LEU A 274 -13.41 3.81 -0.28
C LEU A 274 -14.25 4.12 -1.53
N ASP A 275 -15.47 4.59 -1.35
CA ASP A 275 -16.41 4.89 -2.43
C ASP A 275 -15.83 5.98 -3.34
N GLY A 276 -15.24 7.03 -2.76
CA GLY A 276 -14.60 8.10 -3.52
C GLY A 276 -13.41 7.63 -4.35
N ALA A 277 -12.59 6.72 -3.83
CA ALA A 277 -11.47 6.13 -4.59
C ALA A 277 -11.97 5.22 -5.72
N ARG A 278 -12.99 4.40 -5.47
CA ARG A 278 -13.65 3.55 -6.48
C ARG A 278 -14.23 4.40 -7.61
N GLU A 279 -15.04 5.41 -7.27
CA GLU A 279 -15.63 6.34 -8.22
C GLU A 279 -14.57 7.05 -9.07
N ALA A 280 -13.45 7.46 -8.46
CA ALA A 280 -12.36 8.14 -9.16
C ALA A 280 -11.66 7.23 -10.18
N VAL A 281 -11.45 5.95 -9.85
CA VAL A 281 -10.88 4.96 -10.78
C VAL A 281 -11.87 4.65 -11.89
N VAL A 282 -13.14 4.40 -11.56
CA VAL A 282 -14.18 4.13 -12.56
C VAL A 282 -14.30 5.27 -13.57
N ALA A 283 -14.29 6.52 -13.10
CA ALA A 283 -14.31 7.70 -13.98
C ALA A 283 -13.04 7.86 -14.84
N ALA A 284 -11.97 7.14 -14.53
CA ALA A 284 -10.72 7.18 -15.27
C ALA A 284 -10.48 5.98 -16.19
N LEU A 285 -11.35 4.96 -16.15
CA LEU A 285 -11.20 3.73 -16.94
C LEU A 285 -11.05 4.02 -18.44
N ASP A 286 -11.89 4.90 -18.97
CA ASP A 286 -11.99 5.19 -20.42
C ASP A 286 -11.21 6.46 -20.82
N ARG A 287 -10.38 6.99 -19.91
CA ARG A 287 -9.50 8.13 -20.21
C ARG A 287 -8.14 7.61 -20.69
N PRO A 288 -7.55 8.22 -21.75
CA PRO A 288 -6.20 7.88 -22.17
C PRO A 288 -5.20 8.03 -21.02
N LEU A 289 -4.31 7.05 -20.87
CA LEU A 289 -3.24 7.09 -19.88
C LEU A 289 -2.20 8.16 -20.25
N GLU A 290 -1.57 8.75 -19.23
CA GLU A 290 -0.39 9.59 -19.46
C GLU A 290 0.80 8.69 -19.74
N ARG A 291 1.40 8.80 -20.92
CA ARG A 291 2.65 8.12 -21.26
C ARG A 291 3.83 8.96 -20.77
N VAL A 292 4.55 8.45 -19.77
CA VAL A 292 5.74 9.10 -19.20
C VAL A 292 7.00 8.71 -19.98
N ALA A 293 7.06 7.45 -20.43
CA ALA A 293 8.13 6.88 -21.25
C ALA A 293 7.58 5.66 -22.02
N PRO A 294 8.33 5.06 -22.97
CA PRO A 294 7.95 3.79 -23.58
C PRO A 294 7.64 2.73 -22.52
N GLY A 295 6.46 2.11 -22.60
CA GLY A 295 6.00 1.13 -21.61
C GLY A 295 5.65 1.68 -20.22
N HIS A 296 5.79 2.99 -19.97
CA HIS A 296 5.53 3.59 -18.66
C HIS A 296 4.33 4.53 -18.72
N TYR A 297 3.25 4.13 -18.05
CA TYR A 297 1.97 4.82 -18.04
C TYR A 297 1.56 5.26 -16.64
N VAL A 298 0.87 6.38 -16.55
CA VAL A 298 0.33 6.90 -15.29
C VAL A 298 -1.13 7.30 -15.45
N CYS A 299 -1.97 6.82 -14.55
CA CYS A 299 -3.36 7.21 -14.39
C CYS A 299 -3.51 8.00 -13.08
N ARG A 300 -3.62 9.33 -13.16
CA ARG A 300 -3.89 10.16 -11.97
C ARG A 300 -5.39 10.23 -11.72
N VAL A 301 -5.80 9.75 -10.56
CA VAL A 301 -7.21 9.73 -10.14
C VAL A 301 -7.38 10.59 -8.91
N SER A 302 -8.48 11.35 -8.84
CA SER A 302 -8.81 12.15 -7.67
C SER A 302 -10.29 12.05 -7.33
N PRO A 303 -10.65 11.70 -6.08
CA PRO A 303 -12.04 11.69 -5.66
C PRO A 303 -12.64 13.10 -5.68
N LYS A 304 -13.85 13.22 -6.24
CA LYS A 304 -14.59 14.50 -6.26
C LYS A 304 -14.91 15.01 -4.85
N LYS A 305 -15.17 14.10 -3.91
CA LYS A 305 -15.45 14.42 -2.50
C LYS A 305 -14.19 14.11 -1.68
N ARG A 306 -13.56 15.15 -1.13
CA ARG A 306 -12.44 14.99 -0.19
C ARG A 306 -12.95 14.51 1.16
N VAL A 307 -12.19 13.66 1.83
CA VAL A 307 -12.47 13.28 3.22
C VAL A 307 -12.09 14.48 4.11
N ALA A 308 -13.10 15.13 4.72
CA ALA A 308 -12.87 16.19 5.69
C ALA A 308 -12.24 15.61 6.97
N GLY A 309 -11.27 16.31 7.56
CA GLY A 309 -10.44 15.80 8.66
C GLY A 309 -9.00 15.46 8.27
N ALA A 310 -8.58 15.88 7.07
CA ALA A 310 -7.20 15.89 6.61
C ALA A 310 -6.25 16.44 7.70
N VAL A 311 -5.46 15.57 8.33
CA VAL A 311 -4.35 16.03 9.15
C VAL A 311 -3.37 16.73 8.21
N ASP A 312 -3.01 17.97 8.53
CA ASP A 312 -1.89 18.63 7.87
C ASP A 312 -0.69 17.70 7.94
N ALA A 313 -0.05 17.47 6.79
CA ALA A 313 1.11 16.60 6.67
C ALA A 313 2.20 16.92 7.71
N LEU A 314 2.27 18.18 8.16
CA LEU A 314 3.15 18.67 9.22
C LEU A 314 2.94 18.03 10.60
N ALA A 315 1.70 17.80 11.04
CA ALA A 315 1.46 17.26 12.39
C ALA A 315 1.82 15.78 12.48
N LEU A 316 1.62 15.02 11.39
CA LEU A 316 2.05 13.63 11.30
C LEU A 316 3.58 13.52 11.14
N SER A 317 4.19 14.40 10.33
CA SER A 317 5.66 14.49 10.19
C SER A 317 6.36 14.79 11.52
N ALA A 318 5.77 15.62 12.38
CA ALA A 318 6.30 15.91 13.72
C ALA A 318 6.23 14.68 14.64
N LEU A 319 5.12 13.94 14.61
CA LEU A 319 4.96 12.68 15.35
C LEU A 319 6.03 11.66 14.93
N VAL A 320 6.25 11.51 13.62
CA VAL A 320 7.19 10.52 13.07
C VAL A 320 8.65 10.94 13.23
N ALA A 321 8.98 12.22 13.12
CA ALA A 321 10.33 12.72 13.39
C ALA A 321 10.74 12.50 14.86
N GLY A 322 9.80 12.70 15.79
CA GLY A 322 10.02 12.37 17.20
C GLY A 322 10.27 10.88 17.43
N VAL A 323 9.58 10.02 16.69
CA VAL A 323 9.67 8.56 16.83
C VAL A 323 10.93 7.98 16.20
N ALA A 324 11.33 8.45 15.01
CA ALA A 324 12.60 8.07 14.41
C ALA A 324 13.78 8.43 15.34
N GLY A 325 13.71 9.57 16.03
CA GLY A 325 14.65 9.95 17.07
C GLY A 325 14.65 8.99 18.28
N ALA A 326 13.48 8.53 18.72
CA ALA A 326 13.34 7.59 19.84
C ALA A 326 13.84 6.17 19.49
N VAL A 327 13.51 5.64 18.31
CA VAL A 327 13.98 4.32 17.84
C VAL A 327 15.50 4.31 17.71
N VAL A 328 16.08 5.34 17.09
CA VAL A 328 17.56 5.50 17.03
C VAL A 328 18.18 5.67 18.41
N GLY A 329 17.48 6.34 19.34
CA GLY A 329 17.91 6.50 20.73
C GLY A 329 17.94 5.20 21.54
N VAL A 330 16.95 4.33 21.35
CA VAL A 330 16.88 3.00 22.00
C VAL A 330 17.93 2.05 21.40
N LEU A 331 18.12 2.07 20.07
CA LEU A 331 19.12 1.25 19.38
C LEU A 331 20.57 1.66 19.71
N ARG A 332 20.81 2.87 20.21
CA ARG A 332 22.15 3.34 20.66
C ARG A 332 22.47 3.00 22.12
N ARG A 333 21.50 2.51 22.90
CA ARG A 333 21.65 2.20 24.33
C ARG A 333 21.76 0.69 24.62
N ARG A 334 21.85 -0.13 23.58
CA ARG A 334 22.21 -1.55 23.63
C ARG A 334 23.49 -1.75 22.84
#